data_AF-A0A9R0XXV1-F1
#
_entry.id   AF-A0A9R0XXV1-F1
#
_cell.length_a   1.000
_cell.length_b   1.000
_cell.length_c   1.000
_cell.angle_alpha   90.00
_cell.angle_beta   90.00
_cell.angle_gamma   90.00
#
_symmetry.space_group_name_H-M   'P 1'
#
loop_
_entity.id
_entity.type
_entity.pdbx_description
1 polymer ?
#
loop_
_entity_poly.entity_id
_entity_poly.type
_entity_poly.pdbx_seq_one_letter_code
_entity_poly.pdbx_strand_id
1 'polypeptide(L)'
;MAAAAAAEGSGAEGRGEAAAGGRRQQQQGLAERRMLRSQYHAMKTLINEERDDMAKEDSDKFASIITQVESLHEQVQRPREQVADAEALLDITTTLVKSVRSQSSEGITPSDFVTALLKKFGQQATLDSEPVSLRWADVGLSASHVFRAAPGCCTMLGPMDTEVKQRKLSVVSRKRSARPTENTCPEELADSSEGAKTDTDRNVTVVFDILRKNKRARLETLVLNRQSFAQTVENVFALSFLVKDGRVAINIDDNGHHIVCKNFLVWFHLCFNSTTEMLVYLT
;
A
#
# COMPACT_ATOMS: atom_id res chain seq x y z
N MET A 1 -4.99 -57.31 87.34
CA MET A 1 -4.09 -56.58 86.43
C MET A 1 -4.99 -55.93 85.37
N ALA A 2 -5.29 -54.63 85.49
CA ALA A 2 -4.51 -53.50 84.94
C ALA A 2 -4.60 -53.46 83.40
N ALA A 3 -4.90 -52.37 82.67
CA ALA A 3 -4.93 -50.94 82.97
C ALA A 3 -5.80 -50.17 81.95
N ALA A 4 -6.09 -48.91 82.26
CA ALA A 4 -6.79 -47.91 81.46
C ALA A 4 -5.90 -47.23 80.39
N ALA A 5 -6.52 -46.57 79.39
CA ALA A 5 -5.98 -45.35 78.77
C ALA A 5 -7.08 -44.56 78.03
N ALA A 6 -7.21 -43.28 78.38
CA ALA A 6 -8.00 -42.26 77.71
C ALA A 6 -7.19 -41.59 76.58
N ALA A 7 -7.87 -41.04 75.58
CA ALA A 7 -7.34 -39.96 74.74
C ALA A 7 -8.50 -39.13 74.14
N GLU A 8 -8.74 -37.95 74.74
CA GLU A 8 -9.32 -36.80 74.05
C GLU A 8 -8.28 -36.20 73.09
N GLY A 9 -8.73 -35.42 72.09
CA GLY A 9 -7.89 -34.36 71.53
C GLY A 9 -8.05 -34.04 70.05
N SER A 10 -8.77 -32.94 69.80
CA SER A 10 -8.53 -31.92 68.76
C SER A 10 -8.44 -32.34 67.28
N GLY A 11 -9.53 -32.11 66.55
CA GLY A 11 -9.53 -32.16 65.09
C GLY A 11 -10.64 -31.29 64.49
N ALA A 12 -10.78 -30.03 64.92
CA ALA A 12 -11.86 -29.15 64.44
C ALA A 12 -11.43 -27.72 64.04
N GLU A 13 -10.18 -27.30 64.24
CA GLU A 13 -9.80 -25.89 64.01
C GLU A 13 -9.34 -25.56 62.56
N GLY A 14 -8.90 -26.54 61.77
CA GLY A 14 -8.31 -26.26 60.43
C GLY A 14 -9.29 -25.97 59.28
N ARG A 15 -10.60 -26.22 59.45
CA ARG A 15 -11.58 -26.07 58.35
C ARG A 15 -12.22 -24.67 58.28
N GLY A 16 -12.20 -23.93 59.39
CA GLY A 16 -12.75 -22.57 59.48
C GLY A 16 -11.84 -21.50 58.86
N GLU A 17 -10.52 -21.66 58.99
CA GLU A 17 -9.55 -20.67 58.49
C GLU A 17 -9.46 -20.62 56.96
N ALA A 18 -9.50 -21.77 56.28
CA ALA A 18 -9.47 -21.81 54.81
C ALA A 18 -10.75 -21.20 54.17
N ALA A 19 -11.92 -21.44 54.77
CA ALA A 19 -13.19 -20.85 54.34
C ALA A 19 -13.26 -19.34 54.66
N ALA A 20 -12.68 -18.92 55.79
CA ALA A 20 -12.54 -17.51 56.14
C ALA A 20 -11.56 -16.78 55.22
N GLY A 21 -10.45 -17.43 54.84
CA GLY A 21 -9.47 -16.92 53.88
C GLY A 21 -10.06 -16.71 52.49
N GLY A 22 -10.83 -17.68 51.98
CA GLY A 22 -11.54 -17.56 50.70
C GLY A 22 -12.56 -16.41 50.68
N ARG A 23 -13.34 -16.24 51.76
CA ARG A 23 -14.28 -15.10 51.87
C ARG A 23 -13.57 -13.74 51.94
N ARG A 24 -12.43 -13.65 52.62
CA ARG A 24 -11.63 -12.41 52.70
C ARG A 24 -11.03 -12.05 51.35
N GLN A 25 -10.45 -13.01 50.62
CA GLN A 25 -9.91 -12.78 49.27
C GLN A 25 -11.00 -12.38 48.28
N GLN A 26 -12.19 -12.99 48.37
CA GLN A 26 -13.31 -12.64 47.50
C GLN A 26 -13.86 -11.23 47.79
N GLN A 27 -13.88 -10.83 49.07
CA GLN A 27 -14.24 -9.45 49.47
C GLN A 27 -13.18 -8.43 49.05
N GLN A 28 -11.89 -8.75 49.20
CA GLN A 28 -10.78 -7.90 48.73
C GLN A 28 -10.87 -7.67 47.23
N GLY A 29 -11.02 -8.74 46.44
CA GLY A 29 -11.21 -8.59 44.99
C GLY A 29 -12.47 -7.81 44.62
N LEU A 30 -13.57 -7.91 45.38
CA LEU A 30 -14.76 -7.07 45.16
C LEU A 30 -14.49 -5.58 45.44
N ALA A 31 -13.70 -5.27 46.48
CA ALA A 31 -13.35 -3.91 46.85
C ALA A 31 -12.39 -3.29 45.83
N GLU A 32 -11.36 -4.02 45.39
CA GLU A 32 -10.42 -3.61 44.34
C GLU A 32 -11.16 -3.28 43.04
N ARG A 33 -12.10 -4.13 42.63
CA ARG A 33 -12.94 -3.88 41.43
C ARG A 33 -13.89 -2.71 41.56
N ARG A 34 -14.30 -2.34 42.78
CA ARG A 34 -15.07 -1.11 43.01
C ARG A 34 -14.16 0.10 42.92
N MET A 35 -12.95 0.01 43.49
CA MET A 35 -11.95 1.06 43.41
C MET A 35 -11.56 1.35 41.96
N LEU A 36 -11.26 0.30 41.17
CA LEU A 36 -10.91 0.43 39.76
C LEU A 36 -11.99 1.15 38.96
N ARG A 37 -13.27 0.78 39.17
CA ARG A 37 -14.40 1.49 38.53
C ARG A 37 -14.53 2.93 38.98
N SER A 38 -14.26 3.22 40.26
CA SER A 38 -14.22 4.59 40.76
C SER A 38 -13.09 5.41 40.13
N GLN A 39 -11.93 4.79 39.89
CA GLN A 39 -10.80 5.43 39.21
C GLN A 39 -11.13 5.73 37.74
N TYR A 40 -11.77 4.81 37.01
CA TYR A 40 -12.26 5.08 35.66
C TYR A 40 -13.32 6.20 35.63
N HIS A 41 -14.21 6.27 36.62
CA HIS A 41 -15.13 7.40 36.73
C HIS A 41 -14.40 8.73 36.97
N ALA A 42 -13.38 8.75 37.84
CA ALA A 42 -12.56 9.94 38.03
C ALA A 42 -11.80 10.33 36.74
N MET A 43 -11.29 9.33 36.01
CA MET A 43 -10.62 9.54 34.73
C MET A 43 -11.54 10.19 33.70
N LYS A 44 -12.80 9.76 33.63
CA LYS A 44 -13.81 10.36 32.77
C LYS A 44 -14.08 11.83 33.10
N THR A 45 -14.09 12.20 34.39
CA THR A 45 -14.17 13.60 34.81
C THR A 45 -12.92 14.37 34.37
N LEU A 46 -11.73 13.82 34.61
CA LEU A 46 -10.46 14.45 34.23
C LEU A 46 -10.36 14.70 32.72
N ILE A 47 -10.74 13.72 31.88
CA ILE A 47 -10.76 13.86 30.42
C ILE A 47 -11.65 15.03 29.98
N ASN A 48 -12.80 15.22 30.66
CA ASN A 48 -13.71 16.32 30.33
C ASN A 48 -13.18 17.68 30.81
N GLU A 49 -12.55 17.75 31.98
CA GLU A 49 -11.97 18.98 32.54
C GLU A 49 -10.76 19.45 31.73
N GLU A 50 -9.89 18.52 31.33
CA GLU A 50 -8.63 18.79 30.63
C GLU A 50 -8.78 18.76 29.10
N ARG A 51 -10.02 18.73 28.60
CA ARG A 51 -10.35 18.55 27.18
C ARG A 51 -9.63 19.53 26.26
N ASP A 52 -9.57 20.80 26.66
CA ASP A 52 -8.99 21.87 25.84
C ASP A 52 -7.46 21.83 25.89
N ASP A 53 -6.87 21.42 27.02
CA ASP A 53 -5.42 21.25 27.16
C ASP A 53 -4.92 19.97 26.50
N MET A 54 -5.72 18.90 26.43
CA MET A 54 -5.41 17.69 25.66
C MET A 54 -5.25 17.95 24.16
N ALA A 55 -5.88 19.00 23.63
CA ALA A 55 -5.85 19.33 22.22
C ALA A 55 -4.72 20.28 21.80
N LYS A 56 -3.97 20.83 22.76
CA LYS A 56 -2.88 21.76 22.48
C LYS A 56 -1.62 21.01 22.08
N GLU A 57 -0.90 21.51 21.07
CA GLU A 57 0.36 20.90 20.60
C GLU A 57 1.46 20.91 21.67
N ASP A 58 1.51 21.96 22.51
CA ASP A 58 2.56 22.15 23.52
C ASP A 58 2.23 21.49 24.88
N SER A 59 1.16 20.69 24.95
CA SER A 59 0.65 20.14 26.21
C SER A 59 0.92 18.65 26.35
N ASP A 60 1.54 18.28 27.47
CA ASP A 60 1.78 16.87 27.83
C ASP A 60 0.53 16.19 28.42
N LYS A 61 -0.61 16.88 28.52
CA LYS A 61 -1.83 16.37 29.17
C LYS A 61 -2.38 15.12 28.48
N PHE A 62 -2.37 15.09 27.15
CA PHE A 62 -2.78 13.89 26.41
C PHE A 62 -1.91 12.68 26.78
N ALA A 63 -0.58 12.85 26.75
CA ALA A 63 0.37 11.79 27.09
C ALA A 63 0.20 11.31 28.55
N SER A 64 0.01 12.24 29.49
CA SER A 64 -0.26 11.91 30.89
C SER A 64 -1.57 11.12 31.06
N ILE A 65 -2.66 11.56 30.44
CA ILE A 65 -3.98 10.92 30.58
C ILE A 65 -3.97 9.53 29.94
N ILE A 66 -3.42 9.37 28.74
CA ILE A 66 -3.39 8.05 28.09
C ILE A 66 -2.52 7.06 28.89
N THR A 67 -1.38 7.51 29.43
CA THR A 67 -0.53 6.67 30.29
C THR A 67 -1.26 6.24 31.57
N GLN A 68 -2.07 7.12 32.16
CA GLN A 68 -2.88 6.74 33.33
C GLN A 68 -3.98 5.73 32.96
N VAL A 69 -4.63 5.89 31.80
CA VAL A 69 -5.60 4.89 31.30
C VAL A 69 -4.94 3.54 31.06
N GLU A 70 -3.77 3.51 30.41
CA GLU A 70 -2.98 2.29 30.21
C GLU A 70 -2.61 1.63 31.55
N SER A 71 -2.20 2.42 32.54
CA SER A 71 -1.89 1.89 33.87
C SER A 71 -3.11 1.29 34.59
N LEU A 72 -4.32 1.83 34.37
CA LEU A 72 -5.55 1.24 34.90
C LEU A 72 -5.93 -0.04 34.16
N HIS A 73 -5.67 -0.08 32.84
CA HIS A 73 -5.99 -1.21 31.98
C HIS A 73 -5.31 -2.51 32.44
N GLU A 74 -4.09 -2.44 32.98
CA GLU A 74 -3.37 -3.60 33.53
C GLU A 74 -4.14 -4.34 34.65
N GLN A 75 -5.08 -3.67 35.33
CA GLN A 75 -5.87 -4.22 36.42
C GLN A 75 -7.25 -4.73 35.98
N VAL A 76 -7.61 -4.54 34.71
CA VAL A 76 -8.93 -4.90 34.17
C VAL A 76 -9.01 -6.40 33.93
N GLN A 77 -9.93 -7.08 34.62
CA GLN A 77 -10.12 -8.54 34.48
C GLN A 77 -11.54 -8.94 34.09
N ARG A 78 -12.53 -8.08 34.33
CA ARG A 78 -13.94 -8.43 34.16
C ARG A 78 -14.60 -7.59 33.06
N PRO A 79 -15.63 -8.14 32.38
CA PRO A 79 -16.33 -7.43 31.31
C PRO A 79 -16.86 -6.04 31.71
N ARG A 80 -17.29 -5.87 32.97
CA ARG A 80 -17.79 -4.57 33.45
C ARG A 80 -16.70 -3.51 33.56
N GLU A 81 -15.47 -3.90 33.87
CA GLU A 81 -14.32 -2.99 33.91
C GLU A 81 -13.83 -2.69 32.49
N GLN A 82 -13.87 -3.69 31.60
CA GLN A 82 -13.57 -3.49 30.17
C GLN A 82 -14.52 -2.49 29.51
N VAL A 83 -15.79 -2.45 29.91
CA VAL A 83 -16.72 -1.41 29.44
C VAL A 83 -16.28 -0.03 29.91
N ALA A 84 -15.89 0.13 31.17
CA ALA A 84 -15.43 1.41 31.70
C ALA A 84 -14.14 1.89 31.02
N ASP A 85 -13.22 0.96 30.74
CA ASP A 85 -11.98 1.22 29.99
C ASP A 85 -12.26 1.69 28.55
N ALA A 86 -13.11 0.95 27.83
CA ALA A 86 -13.53 1.32 26.48
C ALA A 86 -14.25 2.68 26.43
N GLU A 87 -15.08 2.98 27.44
CA GLU A 87 -15.71 4.30 27.57
C GLU A 87 -14.69 5.41 27.76
N ALA A 88 -13.65 5.22 28.58
CA ALA A 88 -12.60 6.22 28.78
C ALA A 88 -11.83 6.50 27.47
N LEU A 89 -11.46 5.45 26.73
CA LEU A 89 -10.81 5.59 25.42
C LEU A 89 -11.72 6.27 24.38
N LEU A 90 -13.02 5.98 24.41
CA LEU A 90 -13.99 6.65 23.56
C LEU A 90 -14.11 8.14 23.90
N ASP A 91 -14.13 8.49 25.19
CA ASP A 91 -14.20 9.89 25.64
C ASP A 91 -12.94 10.68 25.23
N ILE A 92 -11.75 10.07 25.31
CA ILE A 92 -10.50 10.65 24.77
C ILE A 92 -10.62 10.87 23.25
N THR A 93 -11.05 9.84 22.51
CA THR A 93 -11.14 9.90 21.04
C THR A 93 -12.13 10.97 20.59
N THR A 94 -13.32 10.99 21.20
CA THR A 94 -14.36 11.96 20.85
C THR A 94 -13.96 13.39 21.19
N THR A 95 -13.22 13.59 22.28
CA THR A 95 -12.61 14.88 22.65
C THR A 95 -11.65 15.37 21.57
N LEU A 96 -10.70 14.53 21.16
CA LEU A 96 -9.70 14.90 20.16
C LEU A 96 -10.34 15.15 18.78
N VAL A 97 -11.24 14.26 18.35
CA VAL A 97 -11.94 14.42 17.06
C VAL A 97 -12.77 15.71 17.03
N LYS A 98 -13.46 16.04 18.13
CA LYS A 98 -14.21 17.31 18.24
C LYS A 98 -13.27 18.50 18.12
N SER A 99 -12.12 18.47 18.79
CA SER A 99 -11.14 19.55 18.72
C SER A 99 -10.59 19.71 17.29
N VAL A 100 -10.12 18.64 16.66
CA VAL A 100 -9.62 18.67 15.28
C VAL A 100 -10.68 19.20 14.31
N ARG A 101 -11.93 18.73 14.43
CA ARG A 101 -13.04 19.20 13.58
C ARG A 101 -13.37 20.67 13.82
N SER A 102 -13.24 21.16 15.06
CA SER A 102 -13.47 22.56 15.40
C SER A 102 -12.37 23.48 14.86
N GLN A 103 -11.13 23.00 14.81
CA GLN A 103 -10.02 23.71 14.18
C GLN A 103 -10.13 23.71 12.65
N SER A 104 -10.82 22.72 12.08
CA SER A 104 -10.96 22.54 10.64
C SER A 104 -12.35 22.87 10.10
N SER A 105 -13.14 23.76 10.72
CA SER A 105 -14.51 24.05 10.27
C SER A 105 -14.57 24.57 8.82
N GLU A 106 -13.49 25.18 8.33
CA GLU A 106 -13.30 25.62 6.94
C GLU A 106 -12.31 24.74 6.14
N GLY A 107 -11.82 23.65 6.75
CA GLY A 107 -10.73 22.83 6.23
C GLY A 107 -9.35 23.47 6.42
N ILE A 108 -8.30 22.77 6.02
CA ILE A 108 -6.95 23.34 5.95
C ILE A 108 -6.86 24.12 4.64
N THR A 109 -6.75 25.44 4.69
CA THR A 109 -6.57 26.23 3.48
C THR A 109 -5.14 26.10 2.94
N PRO A 110 -4.90 26.32 1.64
CA PRO A 110 -3.55 26.38 1.10
C PRO A 110 -2.66 27.41 1.82
N SER A 111 -3.25 28.54 2.27
CA SER A 111 -2.57 29.56 3.07
C SER A 111 -2.16 29.05 4.45
N ASP A 112 -3.00 28.29 5.14
CA ASP A 112 -2.67 27.71 6.45
C ASP A 112 -1.53 26.70 6.31
N PHE A 113 -1.59 25.87 5.26
CA PHE A 113 -0.53 24.92 4.95
C PHE A 113 0.80 25.63 4.68
N VAL A 114 0.82 26.64 3.82
CA VAL A 114 2.03 27.42 3.51
C VAL A 114 2.54 28.14 4.77
N THR A 115 1.65 28.73 5.58
CA THR A 115 2.03 29.42 6.82
C THR A 115 2.64 28.45 7.83
N ALA A 116 2.05 27.28 8.03
CA ALA A 116 2.60 26.23 8.90
C ALA A 116 3.94 25.69 8.39
N LEU A 117 4.06 25.49 7.07
CA LEU A 117 5.29 25.04 6.43
C LEU A 117 6.42 26.06 6.62
N LEU A 118 6.14 27.35 6.42
CA LEU A 118 7.08 28.44 6.65
C LEU A 118 7.43 28.59 8.14
N LYS A 119 6.44 28.47 9.04
CA LYS A 119 6.67 28.53 10.50
C LYS A 119 7.64 27.44 10.96
N LYS A 120 7.49 26.21 10.43
CA LYS A 120 8.28 25.05 10.86
C LYS A 120 9.61 24.91 10.11
N PHE A 121 9.65 25.22 8.81
CA PHE A 121 10.79 24.94 7.93
C PHE A 121 11.33 26.17 7.20
N GLY A 122 10.75 27.36 7.40
CA GLY A 122 11.25 28.60 6.82
C GLY A 122 12.62 28.99 7.36
N GLN A 123 13.42 29.62 6.50
CA GLN A 123 14.64 30.32 6.88
C GLN A 123 14.28 31.74 7.30
N GLN A 124 14.85 32.24 8.40
CA GLN A 124 14.70 33.64 8.77
C GLN A 124 15.37 34.51 7.72
N ALA A 125 14.62 35.44 7.12
CA ALA A 125 15.17 36.44 6.22
C ALA A 125 16.08 37.38 7.03
N THR A 126 17.40 37.26 6.83
CA THR A 126 18.36 38.25 7.32
C THR A 126 18.22 39.51 6.47
N LEU A 127 17.44 40.47 6.97
CA LEU A 127 17.28 41.91 6.64
C LEU A 127 17.39 42.47 5.21
N ASP A 128 17.84 41.73 4.20
CA ASP A 128 17.97 42.18 2.81
C ASP A 128 17.28 41.19 1.87
N SER A 129 16.04 41.51 1.49
CA SER A 129 15.30 41.18 0.25
C SER A 129 15.41 39.79 -0.43
N GLU A 130 15.83 38.73 0.24
CA GLU A 130 15.67 37.37 -0.32
C GLU A 130 14.27 36.80 0.01
N PRO A 131 13.59 36.17 -0.96
CA PRO A 131 12.29 35.55 -0.72
C PRO A 131 12.41 34.48 0.37
N VAL A 132 11.38 34.34 1.21
CA VAL A 132 11.33 33.34 2.29
C VAL A 132 11.65 31.96 1.73
N SER A 133 12.84 31.47 2.04
CA SER A 133 13.36 30.19 1.55
C SER A 133 13.02 29.06 2.52
N LEU A 134 12.66 27.90 1.99
CA LEU A 134 12.31 26.71 2.78
C LEU A 134 13.51 25.76 2.88
N ARG A 135 13.71 25.19 4.07
CA ARG A 135 14.68 24.09 4.30
C ARG A 135 14.11 22.78 3.75
N TRP A 136 14.13 22.61 2.43
CA TRP A 136 13.59 21.43 1.75
C TRP A 136 14.17 20.10 2.23
N ALA A 137 15.45 20.08 2.65
CA ALA A 137 16.06 18.89 3.22
C ALA A 137 15.36 18.43 4.52
N ASP A 138 15.02 19.37 5.41
CA ASP A 138 14.34 19.06 6.68
C ASP A 138 12.88 18.65 6.45
N VAL A 139 12.22 19.29 5.47
CA VAL A 139 10.88 18.88 5.02
C VAL A 139 10.92 17.43 4.51
N GLY A 140 11.89 17.13 3.64
CA GLY A 140 12.09 15.78 3.08
C GLY A 140 12.37 14.74 4.16
N LEU A 141 13.24 15.06 5.12
CA LEU A 141 13.53 14.17 6.26
C LEU A 141 12.27 13.95 7.12
N SER A 142 11.54 15.01 7.44
CA SER A 142 10.31 14.93 8.24
C SER A 142 9.21 14.15 7.53
N ALA A 143 9.08 14.23 6.21
CA ALA A 143 8.04 13.52 5.44
C ALA A 143 8.48 12.12 4.95
N SER A 144 9.77 11.79 5.09
CA SER A 144 10.36 10.55 4.55
C SER A 144 9.65 9.28 5.00
N HIS A 145 9.13 9.24 6.24
CA HIS A 145 8.40 8.08 6.77
C HIS A 145 7.02 7.87 6.13
N VAL A 146 6.40 8.94 5.59
CA VAL A 146 5.12 8.89 4.87
C VAL A 146 5.33 8.35 3.47
N PHE A 147 6.42 8.77 2.83
CA PHE A 147 6.88 8.21 1.56
C PHE A 147 7.56 6.87 1.84
N ARG A 148 6.78 5.78 1.96
CA ARG A 148 7.35 4.45 1.76
C ARG A 148 8.15 4.49 0.46
N ALA A 149 9.37 3.96 0.50
CA ALA A 149 10.14 3.73 -0.72
C ALA A 149 9.18 3.09 -1.72
N ALA A 150 8.88 3.81 -2.81
CA ALA A 150 8.10 3.23 -3.88
C ALA A 150 8.80 1.90 -4.20
N PRO A 151 8.07 0.77 -4.26
CA PRO A 151 8.69 -0.47 -4.71
C PRO A 151 9.41 -0.12 -5.99
N GLY A 152 10.74 -0.24 -5.99
CA GLY A 152 11.49 -0.08 -7.22
C GLY A 152 10.86 -1.00 -8.25
N CYS A 153 10.97 -0.66 -9.53
CA CYS A 153 10.76 -1.65 -10.57
C CYS A 153 11.74 -2.81 -10.28
N CYS A 154 11.28 -3.85 -9.58
CA CYS A 154 11.94 -5.13 -9.57
C CYS A 154 11.69 -5.68 -10.96
N THR A 155 12.53 -5.33 -11.94
CA THR A 155 12.70 -6.22 -13.08
C THR A 155 13.01 -7.58 -12.45
N MET A 156 12.09 -8.52 -12.63
CA MET A 156 11.98 -9.80 -11.93
C MET A 156 13.15 -10.75 -12.23
N LEU A 157 14.40 -10.32 -12.12
CA LEU A 157 15.59 -11.12 -12.35
C LEU A 157 16.73 -10.54 -11.50
N GLY A 158 16.90 -11.08 -10.29
CA GLY A 158 18.19 -11.02 -9.60
C GLY A 158 19.27 -11.75 -10.42
N PRO A 159 20.56 -11.68 -10.02
CA PRO A 159 21.66 -12.25 -10.79
C PRO A 159 21.36 -13.71 -11.18
N MET A 160 21.33 -13.96 -12.48
CA MET A 160 20.99 -15.24 -13.10
C MET A 160 22.03 -16.31 -12.79
N ASP A 161 21.96 -16.93 -11.62
CA ASP A 161 22.51 -18.28 -11.37
C ASP A 161 21.34 -19.26 -11.15
N THR A 162 20.49 -19.38 -12.18
CA THR A 162 19.50 -20.47 -12.24
C THR A 162 20.00 -21.53 -13.20
N GLU A 163 20.66 -22.56 -12.66
CA GLU A 163 20.87 -23.79 -13.42
C GLU A 163 19.50 -24.40 -13.77
N VAL A 164 19.27 -24.63 -15.07
CA VAL A 164 18.04 -25.28 -15.54
C VAL A 164 17.95 -26.67 -14.90
N LYS A 165 17.05 -26.84 -13.93
CA LYS A 165 16.81 -28.13 -13.28
C LYS A 165 16.40 -29.16 -14.34
N GLN A 166 17.31 -30.08 -14.67
CA GLN A 166 17.00 -31.18 -15.58
C GLN A 166 15.86 -32.01 -15.01
N ARG A 167 14.77 -32.11 -15.77
CA ARG A 167 13.60 -32.89 -15.40
C ARG A 167 13.98 -34.37 -15.45
N LYS A 168 14.05 -35.04 -14.30
CA LYS A 168 14.15 -36.51 -14.28
C LYS A 168 12.91 -37.07 -14.98
N LEU A 169 13.11 -37.73 -16.11
CA LEU A 169 12.07 -38.53 -16.77
C LEU A 169 11.79 -39.72 -15.85
N SER A 170 10.83 -39.59 -14.94
CA SER A 170 10.23 -40.75 -14.31
C SER A 170 9.42 -41.48 -15.38
N VAL A 171 9.88 -42.66 -15.77
CA VAL A 171 9.08 -43.60 -16.56
C VAL A 171 7.93 -44.07 -15.68
N VAL A 172 6.84 -43.30 -15.69
CA VAL A 172 5.58 -43.72 -15.06
C VAL A 172 4.82 -44.55 -16.09
N SER A 173 4.60 -45.81 -15.73
CA SER A 173 3.78 -46.78 -16.46
C SER A 173 2.40 -46.19 -16.80
N ARG A 174 2.06 -46.23 -18.09
CA ARG A 174 0.83 -45.69 -18.67
C ARG A 174 -0.41 -46.29 -18.01
N LYS A 175 -1.22 -45.47 -17.34
CA LYS A 175 -2.68 -45.61 -17.38
C LYS A 175 -3.23 -44.61 -18.40
N ARG A 176 -3.87 -45.14 -19.44
CA ARG A 176 -4.57 -44.37 -20.47
C ARG A 176 -5.64 -43.49 -19.81
N SER A 177 -5.48 -42.18 -19.90
CA SER A 177 -6.56 -41.19 -19.88
C SER A 177 -6.26 -40.15 -20.96
N ALA A 178 -7.31 -39.66 -21.60
CA ALA A 178 -7.27 -38.93 -22.86
C ALA A 178 -6.41 -37.65 -22.80
N ARG A 179 -5.75 -37.33 -23.92
CA ARG A 179 -4.97 -36.10 -24.09
C ARG A 179 -5.89 -34.87 -24.06
N PRO A 180 -5.50 -33.78 -23.38
CA PRO A 180 -5.72 -32.44 -23.88
C PRO A 180 -4.40 -31.98 -24.50
N THR A 181 -4.38 -31.93 -25.82
CA THR A 181 -3.33 -31.25 -26.59
C THR A 181 -3.93 -29.90 -26.95
N GLU A 182 -3.58 -28.82 -26.25
CA GLU A 182 -3.59 -27.48 -26.84
C GLU A 182 -2.91 -26.49 -25.90
N ASN A 183 -1.89 -25.79 -26.41
CA ASN A 183 -1.52 -24.50 -25.85
C ASN A 183 -2.68 -23.57 -26.16
N THR A 184 -3.35 -23.04 -25.15
CA THR A 184 -4.45 -22.09 -25.33
C THR A 184 -3.90 -20.80 -25.95
N CYS A 185 -3.98 -20.72 -27.27
CA CYS A 185 -3.87 -19.48 -28.01
C CYS A 185 -5.19 -18.71 -27.80
N PRO A 186 -5.19 -17.41 -27.52
CA PRO A 186 -6.42 -16.63 -27.50
C PRO A 186 -7.14 -16.78 -28.84
N GLU A 187 -8.44 -17.03 -28.78
CA GLU A 187 -9.30 -17.14 -29.95
C GLU A 187 -9.26 -15.83 -30.74
N GLU A 188 -8.77 -15.86 -31.99
CA GLU A 188 -8.88 -14.73 -32.92
C GLU A 188 -10.37 -14.53 -33.21
N LEU A 189 -10.91 -13.41 -32.76
CA LEU A 189 -12.27 -12.98 -33.10
C LEU A 189 -12.37 -12.85 -34.62
N ALA A 190 -13.27 -13.62 -35.23
CA ALA A 190 -13.55 -13.55 -36.66
C ALA A 190 -13.89 -12.12 -37.08
N ASP A 191 -13.29 -11.68 -38.20
CA ASP A 191 -13.51 -10.37 -38.82
C ASP A 191 -14.99 -10.11 -38.98
N SER A 192 -15.53 -9.32 -38.05
CA SER A 192 -16.88 -8.80 -38.14
C SER A 192 -16.84 -7.67 -39.16
N SER A 193 -17.07 -8.06 -40.41
CA SER A 193 -17.35 -7.21 -41.55
C SER A 193 -18.38 -6.13 -41.18
N GLU A 194 -17.92 -4.89 -40.93
CA GLU A 194 -18.46 -3.61 -41.44
C GLU A 194 -18.12 -2.41 -40.51
N GLY A 195 -17.13 -1.62 -40.93
CA GLY A 195 -17.21 -0.15 -40.89
C GLY A 195 -16.82 0.62 -39.62
N ALA A 196 -16.68 0.02 -38.44
CA ALA A 196 -16.21 0.73 -37.26
C ALA A 196 -14.73 0.47 -37.00
N LYS A 197 -13.83 1.34 -37.50
CA LYS A 197 -12.42 1.33 -37.07
C LYS A 197 -12.39 1.33 -35.55
N THR A 198 -11.94 0.22 -34.97
CA THR A 198 -11.81 0.09 -33.52
C THR A 198 -10.85 1.16 -33.03
N ASP A 199 -10.93 1.52 -31.76
CA ASP A 199 -10.04 2.53 -31.20
C ASP A 199 -8.55 2.11 -31.34
N THR A 200 -8.30 0.81 -31.32
CA THR A 200 -7.01 0.20 -31.62
C THR A 200 -6.54 0.49 -33.05
N ASP A 201 -7.40 0.34 -34.07
CA ASP A 201 -7.05 0.65 -35.47
C ASP A 201 -6.70 2.13 -35.66
N ARG A 202 -7.39 3.01 -34.92
CA ARG A 202 -7.11 4.46 -34.92
C ARG A 202 -5.75 4.73 -34.31
N ASN A 203 -5.46 4.14 -33.14
CA ASN A 203 -4.19 4.30 -32.45
C ASN A 203 -3.01 3.77 -33.28
N VAL A 204 -3.17 2.61 -33.94
CA VAL A 204 -2.18 2.05 -34.87
C VAL A 204 -1.93 3.01 -36.05
N THR A 205 -2.99 3.58 -36.61
CA THR A 205 -2.88 4.56 -37.71
C THR A 205 -2.11 5.81 -37.27
N VAL A 206 -2.44 6.35 -36.09
CA VAL A 206 -1.79 7.54 -35.52
C VAL A 206 -0.29 7.31 -35.29
N VAL A 207 0.08 6.20 -34.63
CA VAL A 207 1.49 5.86 -34.38
C VAL A 207 2.25 5.69 -35.70
N PHE A 208 1.63 5.07 -36.70
CA PHE A 208 2.23 4.92 -38.02
C PHE A 208 2.42 6.25 -38.74
N ASP A 209 1.46 7.17 -38.67
CA ASP A 209 1.56 8.49 -39.28
C ASP A 209 2.61 9.37 -38.60
N ILE A 210 2.80 9.24 -37.29
CA ILE A 210 3.89 9.89 -36.56
C ILE A 210 5.25 9.39 -37.08
N LEU A 211 5.40 8.09 -37.30
CA LEU A 211 6.61 7.49 -37.87
C LEU A 211 6.80 7.79 -39.37
N ARG A 212 5.71 8.07 -40.11
CA ARG A 212 5.81 8.58 -41.49
C ARG A 212 6.40 9.98 -41.54
N LYS A 213 5.99 10.86 -40.61
CA LYS A 213 6.53 12.22 -40.48
C LYS A 213 7.95 12.21 -39.91
N ASN A 214 8.20 11.35 -38.92
CA ASN A 214 9.49 11.22 -38.24
C ASN A 214 10.15 9.89 -38.60
N LYS A 215 11.04 9.91 -39.60
CA LYS A 215 11.71 8.70 -40.13
C LYS A 215 12.39 7.84 -39.06
N ARG A 216 12.81 8.47 -37.95
CA ARG A 216 13.42 7.85 -36.77
C ARG A 216 12.86 8.54 -35.54
N ALA A 217 12.41 7.77 -34.55
CA ALA A 217 11.94 8.27 -33.27
C ALA A 217 12.53 7.44 -32.12
N ARG A 218 12.85 8.07 -30.98
CA ARG A 218 13.20 7.32 -29.76
C ARG A 218 11.96 6.63 -29.23
N LEU A 219 12.12 5.37 -28.81
CA LEU A 219 11.01 4.55 -28.32
C LEU A 219 10.29 5.24 -27.17
N GLU A 220 11.03 5.74 -26.18
CA GLU A 220 10.43 6.43 -25.03
C GLU A 220 9.59 7.66 -25.42
N THR A 221 10.02 8.42 -26.43
CA THR A 221 9.30 9.61 -26.89
C THR A 221 8.06 9.24 -27.70
N LEU A 222 8.08 8.08 -28.35
CA LEU A 222 6.97 7.60 -29.16
C LEU A 222 5.84 7.00 -28.29
N VAL A 223 6.19 6.25 -27.23
CA VAL A 223 5.19 5.52 -26.45
C VAL A 223 4.80 6.20 -25.14
N LEU A 224 5.71 6.91 -24.46
CA LEU A 224 5.44 7.42 -23.11
C LEU A 224 4.61 8.71 -23.14
N ASN A 225 3.54 8.70 -22.36
CA ASN A 225 2.77 9.89 -22.00
C ASN A 225 2.84 10.11 -20.48
N ARG A 226 3.50 11.19 -20.04
CA ARG A 226 3.67 11.51 -18.60
C ARG A 226 2.37 11.93 -17.90
N GLN A 227 1.33 12.26 -18.66
CA GLN A 227 0.03 12.68 -18.13
C GLN A 227 -1.00 11.54 -18.15
N SER A 228 -0.73 10.42 -18.84
CA SER A 228 -1.65 9.28 -18.91
C SER A 228 -0.91 7.95 -19.06
N PHE A 229 -1.04 7.11 -18.03
CA PHE A 229 -0.51 5.74 -18.03
C PHE A 229 -1.28 4.85 -19.03
N ALA A 230 -2.61 4.95 -19.07
CA ALA A 230 -3.44 4.16 -19.97
C ALA A 230 -3.05 4.41 -21.45
N GLN A 231 -2.85 5.68 -21.82
CA GLN A 231 -2.40 6.03 -23.17
C GLN A 231 -1.01 5.46 -23.48
N THR A 232 -0.12 5.42 -22.49
CA THR A 232 1.21 4.81 -22.68
C THR A 232 1.09 3.33 -23.02
N VAL A 233 0.23 2.61 -22.32
CA VAL A 233 -0.04 1.19 -22.58
C VAL A 233 -0.66 1.00 -23.97
N GLU A 234 -1.63 1.83 -24.35
CA GLU A 234 -2.23 1.81 -25.69
C GLU A 234 -1.21 2.09 -26.80
N ASN A 235 -0.30 3.04 -26.60
CA ASN A 235 0.76 3.33 -27.57
C ASN A 235 1.72 2.15 -27.75
N VAL A 236 2.05 1.43 -26.66
CA VAL A 236 2.86 0.22 -26.71
C VAL A 236 2.13 -0.89 -27.48
N PHE A 237 0.83 -1.10 -27.22
CA PHE A 237 0.03 -2.06 -27.97
C PHE A 237 -0.05 -1.70 -29.46
N ALA A 238 -0.33 -0.43 -29.79
CA ALA A 238 -0.37 0.05 -31.18
C ALA A 238 0.98 -0.16 -31.90
N LEU A 239 2.10 0.14 -31.24
CA LEU A 239 3.44 -0.11 -31.78
C LEU A 239 3.69 -1.61 -31.99
N SER A 240 3.24 -2.47 -31.08
CA SER A 240 3.43 -3.93 -31.19
C SER A 240 2.76 -4.52 -32.44
N PHE A 241 1.60 -4.01 -32.84
CA PHE A 241 0.95 -4.41 -34.10
C PHE A 241 1.77 -3.99 -35.32
N LEU A 242 2.35 -2.78 -35.32
CA LEU A 242 3.20 -2.32 -36.42
C LEU A 242 4.50 -3.13 -36.56
N VAL A 243 5.03 -3.63 -35.45
CA VAL A 243 6.20 -4.52 -35.43
C VAL A 243 5.82 -5.93 -35.88
N LYS A 244 4.69 -6.48 -35.39
CA LYS A 244 4.13 -7.76 -35.83
C LYS A 244 3.92 -7.79 -37.35
N ASP A 245 3.38 -6.70 -37.91
CA ASP A 245 3.13 -6.54 -39.34
C ASP A 245 4.40 -6.26 -40.16
N GLY A 246 5.57 -6.18 -39.54
CA GLY A 246 6.85 -5.89 -40.20
C GLY A 246 6.95 -4.48 -40.80
N ARG A 247 6.00 -3.58 -40.50
CA ARG A 247 5.98 -2.20 -41.01
C ARG A 247 7.03 -1.31 -40.34
N VAL A 248 7.39 -1.66 -39.11
CA VAL A 248 8.29 -0.92 -38.23
C VAL A 248 9.31 -1.87 -37.60
N ALA A 249 10.53 -1.39 -37.38
CA ALA A 249 11.58 -2.11 -36.68
C ALA A 249 12.13 -1.25 -35.52
N ILE A 250 12.54 -1.92 -34.44
CA ILE A 250 13.17 -1.29 -33.28
C ILE A 250 14.64 -1.71 -33.29
N ASN A 251 15.55 -0.73 -33.41
CA ASN A 251 16.99 -0.93 -33.41
C ASN A 251 17.61 -0.18 -32.24
N ILE A 252 18.78 -0.63 -31.77
CA ILE A 252 19.54 0.06 -30.72
C ILE A 252 20.62 0.91 -31.40
N ASP A 253 20.73 2.20 -31.03
CA ASP A 253 21.81 3.06 -31.52
C ASP A 253 23.13 2.84 -30.76
N ASP A 254 24.22 3.44 -31.24
CA ASP A 254 25.54 3.33 -30.62
C ASP A 254 25.61 3.89 -29.18
N ASN A 255 24.60 4.67 -28.78
CA ASN A 255 24.44 5.23 -27.43
C ASN A 255 23.55 4.35 -26.53
N GLY A 256 23.08 3.19 -27.01
CA GLY A 256 22.22 2.28 -26.27
C GLY A 256 20.74 2.67 -26.24
N HIS A 257 20.30 3.64 -27.06
CA HIS A 257 18.90 4.03 -27.15
C HIS A 257 18.11 3.20 -28.15
N HIS A 258 16.88 2.84 -27.78
CA HIS A 258 15.94 2.18 -28.69
C HIS A 258 15.35 3.19 -29.68
N ILE A 259 15.67 3.01 -30.96
CA ILE A 259 15.19 3.82 -32.07
C ILE A 259 14.19 3.01 -32.88
N VAL A 260 12.99 3.56 -33.02
CA VAL A 260 11.92 3.05 -33.85
C VAL A 260 12.08 3.66 -35.25
N CYS A 261 12.17 2.81 -36.27
CA CYS A 261 12.32 3.22 -37.66
C CYS A 261 11.38 2.44 -38.57
N LYS A 262 10.97 3.08 -39.66
CA LYS A 262 10.17 2.40 -40.69
C LYS A 262 11.03 1.34 -41.36
N ASN A 263 10.52 0.12 -41.42
CA ASN A 263 11.26 -0.96 -42.06
C ASN A 263 11.15 -0.82 -43.59
N PHE A 264 12.22 -0.38 -44.25
CA PHE A 264 12.28 -0.27 -45.71
C PHE A 264 12.54 -1.63 -46.39
N LEU A 265 13.05 -2.63 -45.65
CA LEU A 265 13.51 -3.89 -46.24
C LEU A 265 12.36 -4.80 -46.70
N VAL A 266 11.18 -4.70 -46.08
CA VAL A 266 10.00 -5.48 -46.49
C VAL A 266 9.31 -4.87 -47.72
N TRP A 267 9.46 -3.56 -47.96
CA TRP A 267 8.88 -2.90 -49.13
C TRP A 267 9.62 -3.23 -50.42
N PHE A 268 10.94 -3.45 -50.36
CA PHE A 268 11.72 -3.88 -51.54
C PHE A 268 11.37 -5.33 -51.96
N HIS A 269 11.13 -6.23 -51.00
CA HIS A 269 10.78 -7.62 -51.32
C HIS A 269 9.33 -7.78 -51.82
N LEU A 270 8.39 -6.91 -51.39
CA LEU A 270 7.03 -6.91 -51.94
C LEU A 270 6.91 -6.15 -53.29
N CYS A 271 7.63 -5.03 -53.49
CA CYS A 271 7.58 -4.33 -54.79
C CYS A 271 8.41 -5.00 -55.89
N PHE A 272 9.48 -5.72 -55.57
CA PHE A 272 10.27 -6.44 -56.58
C PHE A 272 9.61 -7.75 -57.06
N ASN A 273 8.79 -8.40 -56.21
CA ASN A 273 8.01 -9.57 -56.62
C ASN A 273 6.76 -9.20 -57.44
N SER A 274 6.22 -7.99 -57.33
CA SER A 274 5.08 -7.57 -58.16
C SER A 274 5.49 -7.12 -59.58
N THR A 275 6.75 -6.75 -59.80
CA THR A 275 7.26 -6.38 -61.14
C THR A 275 7.90 -7.54 -61.89
N THR A 276 8.30 -8.62 -61.21
CA THR A 276 8.81 -9.84 -61.86
C THR A 276 7.68 -10.76 -62.34
N GLU A 277 6.47 -10.69 -61.78
CA GLU A 277 5.32 -11.43 -62.32
C GLU A 277 4.71 -10.84 -63.60
N MET A 278 4.99 -9.58 -63.96
CA MET A 278 4.51 -9.00 -65.23
C MET A 278 5.40 -9.29 -66.45
N LEU A 279 6.60 -9.85 -66.26
CA LEU A 279 7.49 -10.25 -67.36
C LEU A 279 7.39 -11.74 -67.75
N VAL A 280 6.62 -12.54 -67.01
CA VAL A 280 6.36 -13.96 -67.34
C VAL A 280 5.06 -14.14 -68.14
N TYR A 281 4.29 -13.07 -68.35
CA TYR A 281 3.04 -13.10 -69.15
C TYR A 281 3.15 -12.42 -70.53
N LEU A 282 4.35 -12.10 -71.01
CA LEU A 282 4.56 -11.58 -72.38
C LEU A 282 5.68 -12.31 -73.16
N THR A 283 5.60 -13.65 -73.15
CA THR A 283 6.10 -14.55 -74.21
C THR A 283 5.05 -15.63 -74.43
#